data_AF-A0A850ZD84-F1
#
_entry.id   AF-A0A850ZD84-F1
#
_cell.length_a   1.000
_cell.length_b   1.000
_cell.length_c   1.000
_cell.angle_alpha   90.00
_cell.angle_beta   90.00
_cell.angle_gamma   90.00
#
_symmetry.space_group_name_H-M   'P 1'
#
loop_
_entity.id
_entity.type
_entity.pdbx_description
1 polymer ?
#
loop_
_entity_poly.entity_id
_entity_poly.type
_entity_poly.pdbx_seq_one_letter_code
_entity_poly.pdbx_strand_id
1 'polypeptide(L)'
;PLFFRCVQPEFKALAVGLFTLTMRMLAGIPAPVYFGAAIDKTCLKWGSTSCGKQGACRLYDSNANRYVFLGLGAILRGPSYLVGIIFYTLIKKHFQNKNSRTLENRQEDAAMNKEDNCKIKERLPGSSDAENESSI
;
A
#
# COMPACT_ATOMS: atom_id res chain seq x y z
N PRO A 1 -2.92 9.45 -18.34
CA PRO A 1 -1.93 8.37 -18.58
C PRO A 1 -0.70 8.89 -19.35
N LEU A 2 0.27 9.45 -18.63
CA LEU A 2 1.50 10.07 -19.17
C LEU A 2 2.47 9.09 -19.84
N PHE A 3 2.38 7.80 -19.53
CA PHE A 3 3.28 6.76 -20.06
C PHE A 3 3.10 6.47 -21.56
N PHE A 4 1.95 6.81 -22.14
CA PHE A 4 1.65 6.47 -23.54
C PHE A 4 2.11 7.54 -24.54
N ARG A 5 2.66 8.68 -24.11
CA ARG A 5 3.09 9.75 -25.03
C ARG A 5 4.57 9.73 -25.42
N CYS A 6 5.40 8.87 -24.82
CA CYS A 6 6.86 8.89 -25.03
C CYS A 6 7.44 7.66 -25.76
N VAL A 7 6.60 6.82 -26.36
CA VAL A 7 7.03 5.60 -27.09
C VAL A 7 6.39 5.61 -28.47
N GLN A 8 7.17 5.29 -29.51
CA GLN A 8 6.68 5.14 -30.88
C GLN A 8 5.46 4.18 -30.91
N PRO A 9 4.37 4.52 -31.62
CA PRO A 9 3.12 3.73 -31.61
C PRO A 9 3.29 2.29 -32.14
N GLU A 10 4.37 2.06 -32.87
CA GLU A 10 4.66 0.87 -33.66
C GLU A 10 5.12 -0.31 -32.80
N PHE A 11 5.84 -0.06 -31.71
CA PHE A 11 6.33 -1.08 -30.78
C PHE A 11 5.44 -1.29 -29.56
N LYS A 12 4.40 -0.47 -29.38
CA LYS A 12 3.49 -0.54 -28.23
C LYS A 12 2.63 -1.80 -28.24
N ALA A 13 2.02 -2.10 -29.38
CA ALA A 13 1.20 -3.30 -29.53
C ALA A 13 2.05 -4.58 -29.40
N LEU A 14 3.27 -4.56 -29.96
CA LEU A 14 4.22 -5.67 -29.84
C LEU A 14 4.65 -5.89 -28.38
N ALA A 15 5.03 -4.83 -27.66
CA ALA A 15 5.46 -4.92 -26.27
C ALA A 15 4.34 -5.41 -25.35
N VAL A 16 3.12 -4.89 -25.51
CA VAL A 16 1.95 -5.35 -24.74
C VAL A 16 1.61 -6.80 -25.07
N GLY A 17 1.69 -7.19 -26.35
CA GLY A 17 1.49 -8.56 -26.80
C GLY A 17 2.51 -9.53 -26.19
N LEU A 18 3.80 -9.19 -26.26
CA LEU A 18 4.89 -9.99 -25.68
C LEU A 18 4.77 -10.06 -24.15
N PHE A 19 4.54 -8.95 -23.48
CA PHE A 19 4.31 -8.92 -22.03
C PHE A 19 3.13 -9.82 -21.64
N THR A 20 2.02 -9.74 -22.38
CA THR A 20 0.85 -10.59 -22.16
C THR A 20 1.20 -12.06 -22.37
N LEU A 21 1.92 -12.39 -23.46
CA LEU A 21 2.33 -13.76 -23.76
C LEU A 21 3.26 -14.32 -22.69
N THR A 22 4.26 -13.55 -22.25
CA THR A 22 5.15 -13.92 -21.15
C THR A 22 4.37 -14.14 -19.86
N MET A 23 3.45 -13.23 -19.50
CA MET A 23 2.60 -13.39 -18.32
C MET A 23 1.68 -14.61 -18.43
N ARG A 24 1.15 -14.92 -19.61
CA ARG A 24 0.35 -16.13 -19.83
C ARG A 24 1.17 -17.41 -19.76
N MET A 25 2.41 -17.40 -20.23
CA MET A 25 3.30 -18.56 -20.08
C MET A 25 3.70 -18.76 -18.62
N LEU A 26 4.08 -17.68 -17.94
CA LEU A 26 4.55 -17.71 -16.55
C LEU A 26 3.44 -17.85 -15.51
N ALA A 27 2.20 -17.50 -15.80
CA ALA A 27 1.08 -17.65 -14.86
C ALA A 27 0.07 -18.69 -15.33
N GLY A 28 -0.15 -18.80 -16.64
CA GLY A 28 -1.18 -19.66 -17.22
C GLY A 28 -0.79 -21.13 -17.34
N ILE A 29 0.51 -21.48 -17.38
CA ILE A 29 0.97 -22.88 -17.30
C ILE A 29 1.16 -23.35 -15.86
N PRO A 30 1.86 -22.59 -14.97
CA PRO A 30 2.02 -23.05 -13.60
C PRO A 30 0.73 -22.97 -12.79
N ALA A 31 -0.26 -22.15 -13.16
CA ALA A 31 -1.57 -22.20 -12.49
C ALA A 31 -2.23 -23.59 -12.61
N PRO A 32 -2.56 -24.14 -13.79
CA PRO A 32 -3.17 -25.46 -13.90
C PRO A 32 -2.27 -26.60 -13.39
N VAL A 33 -0.94 -26.46 -13.48
CA VAL A 33 -0.02 -27.46 -12.91
C VAL A 33 -0.05 -27.44 -11.38
N TYR A 34 0.01 -26.25 -10.78
CA TYR A 34 -0.04 -26.09 -9.32
C TYR A 34 -1.43 -26.44 -8.77
N PHE A 35 -2.49 -25.96 -9.41
CA PHE A 35 -3.87 -26.33 -9.06
C PHE A 35 -4.08 -27.84 -9.23
N GLY A 36 -3.58 -28.46 -10.31
CA GLY A 36 -3.66 -29.90 -10.53
C GLY A 36 -2.95 -30.68 -9.42
N ALA A 37 -1.70 -30.34 -9.12
CA ALA A 37 -0.94 -30.98 -8.05
C ALA A 37 -1.58 -30.75 -6.67
N ALA A 38 -2.15 -29.56 -6.42
CA ALA A 38 -2.79 -29.25 -5.15
C ALA A 38 -4.13 -30.01 -5.00
N ILE A 39 -4.89 -30.19 -6.08
CA ILE A 39 -6.09 -31.03 -6.09
C ILE A 39 -5.73 -32.49 -5.84
N ASP A 40 -4.64 -32.99 -6.44
CA ASP A 40 -4.13 -34.35 -6.20
C ASP A 40 -3.78 -34.61 -4.72
N LYS A 41 -3.32 -33.57 -3.98
CA LYS A 41 -3.07 -33.67 -2.52
C LYS A 41 -4.34 -33.83 -1.69
N THR A 42 -5.49 -33.42 -2.22
CA THR A 42 -6.79 -33.56 -1.54
C THR A 42 -7.48 -34.90 -1.85
N CYS A 43 -6.83 -35.77 -2.61
CA CYS A 43 -7.37 -37.08 -2.95
C CYS A 43 -7.48 -37.97 -1.71
N LEU A 44 -8.70 -38.45 -1.42
CA LEU A 44 -8.97 -39.42 -0.37
C LEU A 44 -8.87 -40.86 -0.88
N LYS A 45 -9.26 -41.10 -2.13
CA LYS A 45 -9.25 -42.44 -2.74
C LYS A 45 -8.81 -42.39 -4.20
N TRP A 46 -7.64 -42.99 -4.44
CA TRP A 46 -7.10 -43.21 -5.77
C TRP A 46 -7.86 -44.33 -6.50
N GLY A 47 -8.12 -44.15 -7.79
CA GLY A 47 -8.54 -45.25 -8.66
C GLY A 47 -7.37 -46.19 -8.93
N SER A 48 -7.65 -47.49 -9.07
CA SER A 48 -6.69 -48.46 -9.61
C SER A 48 -7.11 -48.81 -11.03
N THR A 49 -6.14 -48.89 -11.94
CA THR A 49 -6.37 -49.47 -13.27
C THR A 49 -6.43 -50.99 -13.18
N SER A 50 -6.95 -51.64 -14.23
CA SER A 50 -6.99 -53.11 -14.37
C SER A 50 -5.59 -53.75 -14.19
N CYS A 51 -4.53 -53.02 -14.53
CA CYS A 51 -3.14 -53.46 -14.37
C CYS A 51 -2.53 -53.10 -12.99
N GLY A 52 -3.33 -52.70 -12.00
CA GLY A 52 -2.89 -52.38 -10.64
C GLY A 52 -2.13 -51.05 -10.48
N LYS A 53 -2.04 -50.22 -11.52
CA LYS A 53 -1.38 -48.90 -11.45
C LYS A 53 -2.33 -47.85 -10.88
N GLN A 54 -1.76 -46.88 -10.16
CA GLN A 54 -2.49 -45.71 -9.69
C GLN A 54 -3.08 -44.94 -10.87
N GLY A 55 -4.40 -44.84 -10.91
CA GLY A 55 -5.17 -44.10 -11.89
C GLY A 55 -5.61 -42.74 -11.35
N ALA A 56 -6.62 -42.14 -12.00
CA ALA A 56 -7.17 -40.86 -11.54
C ALA A 56 -7.84 -40.99 -10.16
N CYS A 57 -7.80 -39.91 -9.38
CA CYS A 57 -8.50 -39.86 -8.10
C CYS A 57 -10.02 -39.85 -8.30
N ARG A 58 -10.74 -40.66 -7.51
CA ARG A 58 -12.21 -40.81 -7.61
C ARG A 58 -12.98 -40.03 -6.53
N LEU A 59 -12.33 -39.75 -5.40
CA LEU A 59 -12.95 -39.04 -4.28
C LEU A 59 -11.98 -38.00 -3.72
N TYR A 60 -12.42 -36.75 -3.73
CA TYR A 60 -11.66 -35.59 -3.25
C TYR A 60 -12.30 -35.03 -1.98
N ASP A 61 -11.46 -34.53 -1.06
CA ASP A 61 -11.92 -33.79 0.11
C ASP A 61 -12.30 -32.36 -0.27
N SER A 62 -13.59 -32.01 -0.10
CA SER A 62 -14.13 -30.69 -0.42
C SER A 62 -13.61 -29.59 0.51
N ASN A 63 -13.33 -29.90 1.79
CA ASN A 63 -12.81 -28.93 2.75
C ASN A 63 -11.36 -28.59 2.43
N ALA A 64 -10.53 -29.61 2.18
CA ALA A 64 -9.14 -29.42 1.79
C ALA A 64 -9.02 -28.62 0.48
N ASN A 65 -9.88 -28.90 -0.50
CA ASN A 65 -9.92 -28.14 -1.74
C ASN A 65 -10.26 -26.65 -1.50
N ARG A 66 -11.16 -26.36 -0.55
CA ARG A 66 -11.51 -24.99 -0.17
C ARG A 66 -10.31 -24.25 0.43
N TYR A 67 -9.54 -24.90 1.30
CA TYR A 67 -8.33 -24.31 1.87
C TYR A 67 -7.24 -24.07 0.82
N VAL A 68 -7.06 -25.00 -0.13
CA VAL A 68 -6.13 -24.82 -1.24
C VAL A 68 -6.49 -23.58 -2.07
N PHE A 69 -7.77 -23.41 -2.42
CA PHE A 69 -8.22 -22.30 -3.25
C PHE A 69 -8.13 -20.94 -2.52
N LEU A 70 -8.61 -20.90 -1.26
CA LEU A 70 -8.55 -19.70 -0.43
C LEU A 70 -7.12 -19.34 -0.04
N GLY A 71 -6.31 -20.34 0.32
CA GLY A 71 -4.91 -20.17 0.70
C GLY A 71 -4.06 -19.65 -0.44
N LEU A 72 -4.21 -20.21 -1.65
CA LEU A 72 -3.50 -19.71 -2.83
C LEU A 72 -3.92 -18.29 -3.20
N GLY A 73 -5.23 -18.00 -3.15
CA GLY A 73 -5.74 -16.64 -3.35
C GLY A 73 -5.17 -15.67 -2.33
N ALA A 74 -5.12 -16.05 -1.06
CA ALA A 74 -4.59 -15.24 0.02
C ALA A 74 -3.07 -15.01 -0.12
N ILE A 75 -2.29 -16.02 -0.50
CA ILE A 75 -0.85 -15.89 -0.70
C ILE A 75 -0.53 -15.01 -1.90
N LEU A 76 -1.30 -15.13 -2.99
CA LEU A 76 -1.05 -14.32 -4.19
C LEU A 76 -1.39 -12.84 -3.94
N ARG A 77 -2.45 -12.57 -3.17
CA ARG A 77 -2.95 -11.21 -2.91
C ARG A 77 -2.34 -10.57 -1.67
N GLY A 78 -1.89 -11.38 -0.72
CA GLY A 78 -1.32 -10.96 0.56
C GLY A 78 -0.17 -9.96 0.42
N PRO A 79 0.86 -10.24 -0.40
CA PRO A 79 1.97 -9.31 -0.63
C PRO A 79 1.50 -7.95 -1.15
N SER A 80 0.56 -7.94 -2.10
CA SER A 80 -0.01 -6.69 -2.64
C SER A 80 -0.69 -5.86 -1.56
N TYR A 81 -1.48 -6.50 -0.69
CA TYR A 81 -2.10 -5.83 0.45
C TYR A 81 -1.08 -5.35 1.47
N LEU A 82 -0.07 -6.16 1.80
CA LEU A 82 1.00 -5.79 2.73
C LEU A 82 1.76 -4.56 2.25
N VAL A 83 2.17 -4.54 0.97
CA VAL A 83 2.83 -3.38 0.36
C VAL A 83 1.93 -2.15 0.40
N GLY A 84 0.64 -2.31 0.09
CA GLY A 84 -0.35 -1.23 0.17
C GLY A 84 -0.50 -0.66 1.58
N ILE A 85 -0.56 -1.52 2.61
CA ILE A 85 -0.64 -1.12 4.02
C ILE A 85 0.65 -0.41 4.44
N ILE A 86 1.82 -0.95 4.11
CA ILE A 86 3.11 -0.32 4.42
C ILE A 86 3.17 1.07 3.78
N PHE A 87 2.87 1.18 2.50
CA PHE A 87 2.85 2.46 1.78
C PHE A 87 1.89 3.47 2.40
N TYR A 88 0.67 3.03 2.76
CA TYR A 88 -0.30 3.86 3.45
C TYR A 88 0.21 4.35 4.81
N THR A 89 0.83 3.47 5.61
CA THR A 89 1.40 3.85 6.90
C THR A 89 2.56 4.83 6.76
N LEU A 90 3.41 4.69 5.73
CA LEU A 90 4.49 5.62 5.44
C LEU A 90 3.97 7.01 5.07
N ILE A 91 2.96 7.10 4.21
CA ILE A 91 2.32 8.37 3.85
C ILE A 91 1.69 9.03 5.09
N LYS A 92 0.92 8.26 5.87
CA LYS A 92 0.27 8.77 7.08
C LYS A 92 1.31 9.29 8.08
N LYS A 93 2.42 8.56 8.28
CA LYS A 93 3.53 8.97 9.15
C LYS A 93 4.22 10.24 8.64
N HIS A 94 4.46 10.35 7.33
CA HIS A 94 5.06 11.53 6.72
C HIS A 94 4.17 12.77 6.86
N PHE A 95 2.85 12.61 6.67
CA PHE A 95 1.89 13.71 6.83
C PHE A 95 1.78 14.18 8.28
N GLN A 96 1.68 13.25 9.24
CA GLN A 96 1.68 13.57 10.67
C GLN A 96 2.96 14.30 11.08
N ASN A 97 4.13 13.80 10.67
CA ASN A 97 5.41 14.44 10.95
C ASN A 97 5.53 15.84 10.31
N LYS A 98 4.90 16.08 9.16
CA LYS A 98 4.85 17.43 8.57
C LYS A 98 3.96 18.36 9.41
N ASN A 99 2.81 17.88 9.86
CA ASN A 99 1.87 18.66 10.67
C ASN A 99 2.46 19.03 12.05
N SER A 100 3.13 18.08 12.72
CA SER A 100 3.83 18.35 13.99
C SER A 100 4.92 19.42 13.84
N ARG A 101 5.76 19.32 12.80
CA ARG A 101 6.78 20.34 12.52
C ARG A 101 6.21 21.71 12.18
N THR A 102 5.06 21.77 11.49
CA THR A 102 4.38 23.05 11.20
C THR A 102 3.80 23.69 12.47
N LEU A 103 3.30 22.89 13.42
CA LEU A 103 2.82 23.39 14.71
C LEU A 103 3.98 23.90 15.58
N GLU A 104 5.10 23.17 15.62
CA GLU A 104 6.31 23.55 16.37
C GLU A 104 6.89 24.87 15.84
N ASN A 105 7.10 24.97 14.52
CA ASN A 105 7.60 26.20 13.88
C ASN A 105 6.68 27.41 14.17
N ARG A 106 5.35 27.24 14.08
CA ARG A 106 4.40 28.33 14.38
C ARG A 106 4.45 28.79 15.84
N GLN A 107 4.78 27.88 16.75
CA GLN A 107 4.89 28.20 18.18
C GLN A 107 6.22 28.90 18.49
N GLU A 108 7.31 28.51 17.83
CA GLU A 108 8.59 29.22 17.86
C GLU A 108 8.47 30.64 17.28
N ASP A 109 7.81 30.80 16.12
CA ASP A 109 7.56 32.10 15.49
C ASP A 109 6.76 33.04 16.42
N ALA A 110 5.77 32.50 17.12
CA ALA A 110 4.95 33.27 18.07
C ALA A 110 5.72 33.65 19.35
N ALA A 111 6.59 32.77 19.84
CA ALA A 111 7.44 33.05 21.00
C ALA A 111 8.50 34.11 20.68
N MET A 112 9.15 34.01 19.51
CA MET A 112 10.16 34.97 19.05
C MET A 112 9.55 36.35 18.82
N ASN A 113 8.37 36.43 18.19
CA ASN A 113 7.66 37.70 18.00
C ASN A 113 7.27 38.36 19.34
N LYS A 114 6.84 37.58 20.34
CA LYS A 114 6.51 38.10 21.67
C LYS A 114 7.74 38.64 22.40
N GLU A 115 8.89 37.98 22.30
CA GLU A 115 10.14 38.45 22.90
C GLU A 115 10.66 39.72 22.22
N ASP A 116 10.58 39.82 20.90
CA ASP A 116 10.93 41.03 20.15
C ASP A 116 10.03 42.21 20.55
N ASN A 117 8.71 41.99 20.63
CA ASN A 117 7.76 43.02 21.06
C ASN A 117 8.02 43.50 22.51
N CYS A 118 8.41 42.57 23.39
CA CYS A 118 8.79 42.88 24.77
C CYS A 118 10.09 43.71 24.83
N LYS A 119 11.12 43.33 24.06
CA LYS A 119 12.38 44.09 23.99
C LYS A 119 12.21 45.47 23.38
N ILE A 120 11.32 45.63 22.40
CA ILE A 120 10.98 46.95 21.82
C ILE A 120 10.33 47.85 22.88
N LYS A 121 9.41 47.29 23.69
CA LYS A 121 8.70 48.04 24.74
C LYS A 121 9.62 48.48 25.89
N GLU A 122 10.65 47.69 26.21
CA GLU A 122 11.63 48.06 27.24
C GLU A 122 12.71 49.04 26.76
N ARG A 123 13.04 49.05 25.46
CA ARG A 123 14.06 49.94 24.90
C ARG A 123 13.58 51.38 24.69
N LEU A 124 12.28 51.65 24.90
CA LEU A 124 11.68 52.98 24.81
C LEU A 124 11.18 53.40 26.21
N PRO A 125 11.99 54.09 27.04
CA PRO A 125 11.49 54.65 28.27
C PRO A 125 10.78 55.96 27.95
N GLY A 126 9.45 56.02 28.14
CA GLY A 126 8.76 57.31 28.34
C GLY A 126 7.42 57.50 27.62
N SER A 127 6.40 57.71 28.46
CA SER A 127 5.07 58.33 28.22
C SER A 127 4.08 57.50 27.38
N SER A 128 2.85 57.22 27.82
CA SER A 128 1.98 58.03 28.68
C SER A 128 1.02 57.15 29.48
N ASP A 129 1.06 57.25 30.80
CA ASP A 129 -0.10 57.04 31.65
C ASP A 129 -0.74 58.41 31.86
N ALA A 130 -1.94 58.64 31.33
CA ALA A 130 -2.91 59.63 31.84
C ALA A 130 -4.18 59.64 30.97
N GLU A 131 -5.08 58.68 31.18
CA GLU A 131 -6.50 58.83 30.84
C GLU A 131 -7.38 58.30 31.98
N ASN A 132 -7.39 59.03 33.10
CA ASN A 132 -8.58 59.47 33.87
C ASN A 132 -8.06 60.65 34.74
N GLU A 133 -8.76 61.72 35.11
CA GLU A 133 -10.16 62.10 35.15
C GLU A 133 -10.19 63.64 35.33
N SER A 134 -11.09 64.35 34.64
CA SER A 134 -11.80 65.57 35.10
C SER A 134 -12.26 66.39 33.89
N SER A 135 -13.53 66.15 33.53
CA SER A 135 -14.44 67.27 33.30
C SER A 135 -15.09 67.59 34.65
N ILE A 136 -15.13 68.88 34.97
CA ILE A 136 -15.65 69.57 36.17
C ILE A 136 -14.61 69.73 37.29
#